data_AF-A0AAD6E5K8-F1
#
_entry.id   AF-A0AAD6E5K8-F1
#
_cell.length_a   1.000
_cell.length_b   1.000
_cell.length_c   1.000
_cell.angle_alpha   90.00
_cell.angle_beta   90.00
_cell.angle_gamma   90.00
#
_symmetry.space_group_name_H-M   'P 1'
#
loop_
_entity.id
_entity.type
_entity.pdbx_description
1 polymer ?
#
loop_
_entity_poly.entity_id
_entity_poly.type
_entity_poly.pdbx_seq_one_letter_code
_entity_poly.pdbx_strand_id
1 'polypeptide(L)'
;MKYSAIGLIITFGAFRSCLGVETKECRTDASATGDIATTLDLHNPEQLDAFEGCTILKGHIVIQADYEGHFSLDGITSFQGNISTIEDGVEGLGLFELEKLREIDHLHLFGLSGDVKMPKLESIGDLELVQLSDTGSVDLSSLNEADDVSIRGSWLDIKVGSLKTVNLGTQFCASQDCSIYGPKRHFPYIDVDLPSLEKTDYFEVAGAVKSVSVPKLEVVGYVVWPSSDYFPRQGLRINIEDTKDNRLEFNAPNLHILNGSIEAYGGLSRSAIVLESHPSWAVRSPIMFSLSLGSLGKTNVRAELNTDIPLSFYSTIETAQEFNIWGKLRRYVATS
;
A
#
# COMPACT_ATOMS: atom_id res chain seq x y z
N MET A 1 4.71 -77.89 6.49
CA MET A 1 4.54 -76.56 5.89
C MET A 1 5.87 -76.15 5.28
N LYS A 2 5.92 -75.99 3.95
CA LYS A 2 7.12 -75.55 3.21
C LYS A 2 6.87 -74.11 2.76
N TYR A 3 7.69 -73.17 3.21
CA TYR A 3 7.64 -71.79 2.71
C TYR A 3 8.55 -71.68 1.48
N SER A 4 7.95 -71.25 0.37
CA SER A 4 8.63 -70.94 -0.89
C SER A 4 8.88 -69.44 -0.93
N ALA A 5 10.14 -69.04 -1.07
CA ALA A 5 10.55 -67.65 -1.24
C ALA A 5 10.44 -67.27 -2.73
N ILE A 6 9.63 -66.26 -3.04
CA ILE A 6 9.56 -65.65 -4.37
C ILE A 6 10.41 -64.38 -4.31
N GLY A 7 11.57 -64.41 -4.97
CA GLY A 7 12.42 -63.23 -5.18
C GLY A 7 11.87 -62.39 -6.31
N LEU A 8 11.46 -61.16 -6.00
CA LEU A 8 11.08 -60.13 -6.97
C LEU A 8 12.33 -59.30 -7.30
N ILE A 9 12.80 -59.35 -8.54
CA ILE A 9 13.85 -58.46 -9.04
C ILE A 9 13.17 -57.23 -9.62
N ILE A 10 13.29 -56.09 -8.95
CA ILE A 10 12.87 -54.78 -9.46
C ILE A 10 14.08 -54.10 -10.09
N THR A 11 14.05 -53.93 -11.41
CA THR A 11 15.04 -53.18 -12.17
C THR A 11 14.70 -51.69 -12.11
N PHE A 12 15.51 -50.89 -11.40
CA PHE A 12 15.37 -49.42 -11.39
C PHE A 12 15.88 -48.85 -12.73
N GLY A 13 14.95 -48.33 -13.53
CA GLY A 13 15.27 -47.52 -14.71
C GLY A 13 15.89 -46.19 -14.27
N ALA A 14 16.89 -45.74 -15.04
CA ALA A 14 17.63 -44.51 -14.80
C ALA A 14 16.69 -43.31 -14.62
N PHE A 15 16.69 -42.73 -13.42
CA PHE A 15 16.16 -41.39 -13.19
C PHE A 15 16.99 -40.42 -14.01
N ARG A 16 16.39 -39.82 -15.05
CA ARG A 16 16.88 -38.56 -15.60
C ARG A 16 16.83 -37.55 -14.46
N SER A 17 17.99 -37.15 -13.98
CA SER A 17 18.16 -36.04 -13.05
C SER A 17 17.41 -34.84 -13.61
N CYS A 18 16.30 -34.45 -12.98
CA CYS A 18 15.81 -33.08 -13.10
C CYS A 18 17.01 -32.22 -12.72
N LEU A 19 17.52 -31.45 -13.68
CA LEU A 19 18.49 -30.39 -13.42
C LEU A 19 17.79 -29.44 -12.45
N GLY A 20 18.05 -29.63 -11.15
CA GLY A 20 17.66 -28.69 -10.13
C GLY A 20 18.26 -27.35 -10.55
N VAL A 21 17.42 -26.33 -10.67
CA VAL A 21 17.90 -24.96 -10.83
C VAL A 21 18.81 -24.71 -9.63
N GLU A 22 20.11 -24.60 -9.90
CA GLU A 22 21.12 -24.46 -8.87
C GLU A 22 20.91 -23.08 -8.22
N THR A 23 20.42 -23.07 -6.98
CA THR A 23 20.18 -21.83 -6.23
C THR A 23 21.52 -21.21 -5.87
N LYS A 24 21.89 -20.15 -6.58
CA LYS A 24 23.10 -19.36 -6.29
C LYS A 24 22.75 -18.23 -5.32
N GLU A 25 23.40 -18.24 -4.17
CA GLU A 25 23.30 -17.19 -3.16
C GLU A 25 24.45 -16.19 -3.32
N CYS A 26 24.12 -14.91 -3.24
CA CYS A 26 25.07 -13.80 -3.34
C CYS A 26 24.85 -12.82 -2.18
N ARG A 27 25.87 -12.01 -1.91
CA ARG A 27 25.86 -10.99 -0.88
C ARG A 27 26.20 -9.64 -1.47
N THR A 28 25.65 -8.58 -0.90
CA THR A 28 25.92 -7.20 -1.35
C THR A 28 27.32 -6.70 -0.99
N ASP A 29 28.11 -7.45 -0.19
CA ASP A 29 29.50 -7.13 0.09
C ASP A 29 30.49 -7.69 -0.94
N ALA A 30 31.46 -6.85 -1.34
CA ALA A 30 32.70 -7.34 -1.95
C ALA A 30 33.74 -7.76 -0.88
N SER A 31 33.56 -7.33 0.37
CA SER A 31 34.49 -7.55 1.48
C SER A 31 33.96 -8.60 2.45
N ALA A 32 34.30 -9.86 2.19
CA ALA A 32 34.00 -11.08 2.95
C ALA A 32 34.34 -11.02 4.46
N THR A 33 33.70 -10.13 5.21
CA THR A 33 33.93 -9.92 6.65
C THR A 33 32.83 -10.54 7.51
N GLY A 34 31.80 -11.10 6.88
CA GLY A 34 30.84 -11.98 7.55
C GLY A 34 29.82 -11.28 8.45
N ASP A 35 29.81 -9.95 8.46
CA ASP A 35 28.77 -9.17 9.13
C ASP A 35 27.51 -9.13 8.26
N ILE A 36 26.34 -9.12 8.90
CA ILE A 36 25.02 -9.08 8.24
C ILE A 36 24.56 -7.65 7.95
N ALA A 37 25.31 -6.66 8.44
CA ALA A 37 25.10 -5.23 8.19
C ALA A 37 25.83 -4.76 6.90
N THR A 38 25.79 -5.57 5.83
CA THR A 38 26.49 -5.24 4.58
C THR A 38 25.58 -4.41 3.69
N THR A 39 25.98 -3.16 3.45
CA THR A 39 25.27 -2.22 2.58
C THR A 39 26.11 -1.95 1.33
N LEU A 40 25.50 -2.12 0.15
CA LEU A 40 26.03 -1.64 -1.11
C LEU A 40 25.48 -0.24 -1.39
N ASP A 41 26.38 0.74 -1.45
CA ASP A 41 26.05 2.07 -1.96
C ASP A 41 26.07 2.06 -3.50
N LEU A 42 24.89 2.24 -4.08
CA LEU A 42 24.67 2.13 -5.52
C LEU A 42 24.61 3.51 -6.17
N HIS A 43 25.61 3.82 -6.98
CA HIS A 43 25.77 5.08 -7.71
C HIS A 43 25.48 4.93 -9.21
N ASN A 44 25.53 3.72 -9.76
CA ASN A 44 25.21 3.47 -11.18
C ASN A 44 24.70 2.04 -11.41
N PRO A 45 23.98 1.78 -12.52
CA PRO A 45 23.42 0.46 -12.81
C PRO A 45 24.47 -0.65 -12.97
N GLU A 46 25.67 -0.35 -13.49
CA GLU A 46 26.71 -1.34 -13.77
C GLU A 46 27.22 -2.04 -12.50
N GLN A 47 27.08 -1.42 -11.32
CA GLN A 47 27.39 -2.08 -10.05
C GLN A 47 26.50 -3.30 -9.77
N LEU A 48 25.32 -3.39 -10.39
CA LEU A 48 24.41 -4.53 -10.25
C LEU A 48 24.87 -5.76 -11.06
N ASP A 49 25.77 -5.59 -12.04
CA ASP A 49 26.32 -6.70 -12.84
C ASP A 49 27.07 -7.72 -11.97
N ALA A 50 27.53 -7.30 -10.78
CA ALA A 50 28.14 -8.19 -9.79
C ALA A 50 27.20 -9.30 -9.30
N PHE A 51 25.88 -9.15 -9.50
CA PHE A 51 24.86 -10.11 -9.07
C PHE A 51 24.34 -10.99 -10.21
N GLU A 52 25.01 -11.01 -11.36
CA GLU A 52 24.59 -11.85 -12.47
C GLU A 52 24.58 -13.36 -12.10
N GLY A 53 23.47 -14.01 -12.46
CA GLY A 53 23.21 -15.42 -12.19
C GLY A 53 22.88 -15.75 -10.72
N CYS A 54 22.81 -14.75 -9.85
CA CYS A 54 22.32 -14.94 -8.49
C CYS A 54 20.81 -15.22 -8.50
N THR A 55 20.34 -15.94 -7.49
CA THR A 55 18.91 -16.25 -7.28
C THR A 55 18.42 -15.76 -5.92
N ILE A 56 19.31 -15.74 -4.93
CA ILE A 56 19.08 -15.20 -3.59
C ILE A 56 20.13 -14.13 -3.35
N LEU A 57 19.71 -12.93 -2.95
CA LEU A 57 20.60 -11.85 -2.57
C LEU A 57 20.39 -11.53 -1.09
N LYS A 58 21.49 -11.44 -0.34
CA LYS A 58 21.48 -11.08 1.09
C LYS A 58 22.24 -9.79 1.34
N GLY A 59 21.70 -8.94 2.21
CA GLY A 59 22.26 -7.65 2.60
C GLY A 59 21.40 -6.48 2.12
N HIS A 60 21.94 -5.27 2.20
CA HIS A 60 21.20 -4.05 1.89
C HIS A 60 21.77 -3.35 0.65
N ILE A 61 20.92 -2.64 -0.08
CA ILE A 61 21.30 -1.74 -1.17
C ILE A 61 20.74 -0.36 -0.85
N VAL A 62 21.59 0.66 -0.89
CA VAL A 62 21.18 2.07 -0.79
C VAL A 62 21.48 2.76 -2.11
N ILE A 63 20.44 3.18 -2.82
CA ILE A 63 20.51 3.94 -4.07
C ILE A 63 20.83 5.39 -3.73
N GLN A 64 21.99 5.85 -4.20
CA GLN A 64 22.57 7.14 -3.85
C GLN A 64 21.98 8.28 -4.69
N ALA A 65 22.15 9.52 -4.21
CA ALA A 65 21.58 10.73 -4.82
C ALA A 65 21.97 10.94 -6.29
N ASP A 66 23.17 10.48 -6.65
CA ASP A 66 23.79 10.60 -7.97
C ASP A 66 23.49 9.42 -8.90
N TYR A 67 22.64 8.48 -8.48
CA TYR A 67 22.21 7.39 -9.34
C TYR A 67 21.34 7.90 -10.48
N GLU A 68 21.75 7.57 -11.71
CA GLU A 68 20.99 7.84 -12.93
C GLU A 68 20.74 6.54 -13.69
N GLY A 69 19.49 6.32 -14.12
CA GLY A 69 19.13 5.21 -15.00
C GLY A 69 18.07 4.28 -14.44
N HIS A 70 18.08 3.04 -14.91
CA HIS A 70 17.12 2.00 -14.52
C HIS A 70 17.74 1.10 -13.46
N PHE A 71 16.95 0.68 -12.48
CA PHE A 71 17.35 -0.34 -11.51
C PHE A 71 16.72 -1.67 -11.93
N SER A 72 17.56 -2.67 -12.18
CA SER A 72 17.10 -4.02 -12.52
C SER A 72 18.03 -5.09 -11.97
N LEU A 73 17.46 -6.13 -11.37
CA LEU A 73 18.18 -7.34 -10.98
C LEU A 73 17.52 -8.54 -11.63
N ASP A 74 18.13 -9.06 -12.70
CA ASP A 74 17.61 -10.25 -13.35
C ASP A 74 18.01 -11.51 -12.56
N GLY A 75 17.11 -12.48 -12.53
CA GLY A 75 17.33 -13.80 -11.91
C GLY A 75 17.06 -13.86 -10.39
N ILE A 76 17.07 -12.73 -9.68
CA ILE A 76 16.78 -12.71 -8.24
C ILE A 76 15.32 -13.07 -7.97
N THR A 77 15.11 -14.09 -7.15
CA THR A 77 13.79 -14.56 -6.70
C THR A 77 13.51 -14.25 -5.23
N SER A 78 14.56 -14.05 -4.42
CA SER A 78 14.47 -13.78 -2.98
C SER A 78 15.53 -12.75 -2.59
N PHE A 79 15.13 -11.71 -1.88
CA PHE A 79 16.02 -10.67 -1.37
C PHE A 79 15.89 -10.56 0.15
N GLN A 80 16.91 -10.99 0.87
CA GLN A 80 16.93 -10.94 2.34
C GLN A 80 17.67 -9.67 2.78
N GLY A 81 16.91 -8.60 2.95
CA GLY A 81 17.38 -7.30 3.37
C GLY A 81 16.54 -6.16 2.79
N ASN A 82 17.16 -4.99 2.69
CA ASN A 82 16.48 -3.74 2.32
C ASN A 82 17.05 -3.19 1.02
N ILE A 83 16.17 -2.75 0.12
CA ILE A 83 16.54 -1.83 -0.95
C ILE A 83 15.91 -0.49 -0.62
N SER A 84 16.72 0.55 -0.48
CA SER A 84 16.19 1.90 -0.26
C SER A 84 16.90 2.95 -1.09
N THR A 85 16.25 4.07 -1.31
CA THR A 85 16.95 5.30 -1.69
C THR A 85 17.50 5.99 -0.44
N ILE A 86 18.36 6.99 -0.63
CA ILE A 86 18.65 7.96 0.42
C ILE A 86 17.38 8.71 0.88
N GLU A 87 17.42 9.32 2.06
CA GLU A 87 16.27 9.98 2.72
C GLU A 87 15.64 11.09 1.87
N ASP A 88 16.44 11.87 1.14
CA ASP A 88 15.96 12.94 0.26
C ASP A 88 15.37 12.42 -1.08
N GLY A 89 15.46 11.10 -1.34
CA GLY A 89 15.06 10.46 -2.59
C GLY A 89 16.06 10.61 -3.73
N VAL A 90 15.74 9.98 -4.87
CA VAL A 90 16.59 9.94 -6.07
C VAL A 90 15.76 10.26 -7.32
N GLU A 91 15.91 11.47 -7.87
CA GLU A 91 15.15 11.91 -9.06
C GLU A 91 15.57 11.16 -10.34
N GLY A 92 16.84 10.76 -10.43
CA GLY A 92 17.43 10.06 -11.58
C GLY A 92 17.02 8.59 -11.71
N LEU A 93 16.28 8.05 -10.75
CA LEU A 93 15.80 6.67 -10.76
C LEU A 93 14.56 6.57 -11.67
N GLY A 94 14.79 6.04 -12.87
CA GLY A 94 13.76 5.80 -13.88
C GLY A 94 12.91 4.56 -13.56
N LEU A 95 12.96 3.55 -14.43
CA LEU A 95 12.32 2.24 -14.19
C LEU A 95 13.02 1.49 -13.04
N PHE A 96 12.24 1.01 -12.07
CA PHE A 96 12.66 0.05 -11.05
C PHE A 96 11.97 -1.30 -11.31
N GLU A 97 12.74 -2.33 -11.65
CA GLU A 97 12.19 -3.60 -12.15
C GLU A 97 12.86 -4.83 -11.53
N LEU A 98 12.06 -5.68 -10.88
CA LEU A 98 12.48 -6.97 -10.31
C LEU A 98 11.53 -8.09 -10.77
N GLU A 99 11.59 -8.43 -12.05
CA GLU A 99 10.65 -9.31 -12.78
C GLU A 99 10.47 -10.73 -12.20
N LYS A 100 11.48 -11.24 -11.51
CA LYS A 100 11.49 -12.60 -10.95
C LYS A 100 11.38 -12.63 -9.43
N LEU A 101 11.45 -11.47 -8.77
CA LEU A 101 11.41 -11.38 -7.31
C LEU A 101 10.06 -11.87 -6.80
N ARG A 102 10.09 -12.73 -5.78
CA ARG A 102 8.91 -13.26 -5.10
C ARG A 102 8.80 -12.77 -3.67
N GLU A 103 9.93 -12.53 -3.00
CA GLU A 103 9.96 -12.10 -1.61
C GLU A 103 11.10 -11.09 -1.38
N ILE A 104 10.84 -10.07 -0.57
CA ILE A 104 11.83 -9.12 -0.05
C ILE A 104 11.44 -8.66 1.35
N ASP A 105 12.41 -8.40 2.22
CA ASP A 105 12.12 -7.93 3.57
C ASP A 105 11.60 -6.47 3.54
N HIS A 106 12.35 -5.54 2.95
CA HIS A 106 11.95 -4.11 2.91
C HIS A 106 12.30 -3.44 1.58
N LEU A 107 11.43 -2.53 1.12
CA LEU A 107 11.62 -1.71 -0.07
C LEU A 107 11.14 -0.27 0.17
N HIS A 108 12.06 0.68 0.31
CA HIS A 108 11.75 2.09 0.56
C HIS A 108 12.32 3.00 -0.53
N LEU A 109 11.50 3.35 -1.52
CA LEU A 109 11.92 4.11 -2.68
C LEU A 109 11.27 5.50 -2.69
N PHE A 110 12.10 6.52 -2.51
CA PHE A 110 11.71 7.92 -2.56
C PHE A 110 12.30 8.59 -3.80
N GLY A 111 11.59 9.58 -4.33
CA GLY A 111 12.10 10.35 -5.47
C GLY A 111 11.73 9.79 -6.84
N LEU A 112 10.91 8.74 -6.91
CA LEU A 112 10.67 7.97 -8.13
C LEU A 112 10.12 8.85 -9.26
N SER A 113 10.70 8.68 -10.45
CA SER A 113 10.26 9.36 -11.68
C SER A 113 9.66 8.42 -12.73
N GLY A 114 9.92 7.11 -12.65
CA GLY A 114 9.42 6.09 -13.58
C GLY A 114 8.52 5.01 -12.95
N ASP A 115 8.34 3.91 -13.69
CA ASP A 115 7.53 2.76 -13.28
C ASP A 115 8.23 1.90 -12.23
N VAL A 116 7.44 1.24 -11.39
CA VAL A 116 7.88 0.18 -10.47
C VAL A 116 7.24 -1.14 -10.88
N LYS A 117 8.04 -2.15 -11.24
CA LYS A 117 7.56 -3.43 -11.75
C LYS A 117 8.13 -4.60 -10.96
N MET A 118 7.27 -5.25 -10.19
CA MET A 118 7.59 -6.51 -9.51
C MET A 118 6.39 -7.46 -9.64
N PRO A 119 6.02 -7.84 -10.88
CA PRO A 119 4.76 -8.53 -11.16
C PRO A 119 4.67 -9.92 -10.53
N LYS A 120 5.78 -10.50 -10.08
CA LYS A 120 5.84 -11.81 -9.40
C LYS A 120 6.08 -11.71 -7.90
N LEU A 121 6.16 -10.50 -7.33
CA LEU A 121 6.33 -10.32 -5.89
C LEU A 121 5.09 -10.90 -5.19
N GLU A 122 5.28 -11.87 -4.31
CA GLU A 122 4.22 -12.58 -3.59
C GLU A 122 4.10 -12.05 -2.14
N SER A 123 5.23 -11.73 -1.51
CA SER A 123 5.29 -11.21 -0.14
C SER A 123 6.34 -10.13 0.06
N ILE A 124 6.06 -9.15 0.91
CA ILE A 124 7.02 -8.13 1.35
C ILE A 124 6.86 -7.86 2.85
N GLY A 125 7.91 -7.45 3.56
CA GLY A 125 7.71 -6.82 4.88
C GLY A 125 7.17 -5.41 4.69
N ASP A 126 8.06 -4.42 4.57
CA ASP A 126 7.64 -3.03 4.40
C ASP A 126 7.82 -2.54 2.96
N LEU A 127 6.77 -1.94 2.40
CA LEU A 127 6.78 -1.30 1.09
C LEU A 127 6.47 0.19 1.24
N GLU A 128 7.41 1.05 0.88
CA GLU A 128 7.19 2.49 0.76
C GLU A 128 7.63 2.98 -0.62
N LEU A 129 6.68 3.49 -1.39
CA LEU A 129 6.91 4.07 -2.72
C LEU A 129 6.44 5.52 -2.72
N VAL A 130 7.35 6.46 -2.98
CA VAL A 130 7.03 7.89 -3.07
C VAL A 130 7.48 8.44 -4.42
N GLN A 131 6.48 8.76 -5.25
CA GLN A 131 6.69 9.30 -6.59
C GLN A 131 6.68 10.83 -6.59
N LEU A 132 7.63 11.43 -7.33
CA LEU A 132 7.68 12.87 -7.55
C LEU A 132 7.09 13.31 -8.89
N SER A 133 7.08 12.41 -9.89
CA SER A 133 6.48 12.62 -11.20
C SER A 133 4.99 12.25 -11.25
N ASP A 134 4.33 12.57 -12.36
CA ASP A 134 2.92 12.24 -12.65
C ASP A 134 2.76 11.20 -13.77
N THR A 135 3.81 10.42 -14.06
CA THR A 135 3.87 9.54 -15.24
C THR A 135 4.09 8.05 -14.95
N GLY A 136 4.52 7.69 -13.75
CA GLY A 136 4.83 6.33 -13.34
C GLY A 136 3.60 5.49 -13.02
N SER A 137 3.77 4.18 -13.12
CA SER A 137 2.80 3.16 -12.70
C SER A 137 3.45 2.12 -11.79
N VAL A 138 2.64 1.46 -10.96
CA VAL A 138 3.08 0.37 -10.08
C VAL A 138 2.46 -0.95 -10.52
N ASP A 139 3.29 -1.98 -10.77
CA ASP A 139 2.86 -3.34 -11.03
C ASP A 139 3.33 -4.30 -9.92
N LEU A 140 2.41 -4.61 -9.02
CA LEU A 140 2.55 -5.55 -7.90
C LEU A 140 1.46 -6.62 -7.99
N SER A 141 1.13 -7.04 -9.21
CA SER A 141 -0.09 -7.83 -9.49
C SER A 141 -0.16 -9.17 -8.74
N SER A 142 0.96 -9.73 -8.30
CA SER A 142 1.01 -10.99 -7.53
C SER A 142 1.15 -10.79 -6.02
N LEU A 143 1.26 -9.55 -5.54
CA LEU A 143 1.51 -9.28 -4.13
C LEU A 143 0.30 -9.72 -3.32
N ASN A 144 0.49 -10.68 -2.41
CA ASN A 144 -0.59 -11.27 -1.61
C ASN A 144 -0.52 -10.83 -0.15
N GLU A 145 0.70 -10.71 0.39
CA GLU A 145 0.95 -10.44 1.81
C GLU A 145 1.99 -9.33 1.97
N ALA A 146 1.72 -8.41 2.89
CA ALA A 146 2.66 -7.36 3.29
C ALA A 146 2.63 -7.14 4.81
N ASP A 147 3.70 -6.62 5.40
CA ASP A 147 3.63 -6.04 6.74
C ASP A 147 3.11 -4.60 6.66
N ASP A 148 3.75 -3.72 5.89
CA ASP A 148 3.27 -2.35 5.62
C ASP A 148 3.25 -2.05 4.11
N VAL A 149 2.27 -1.28 3.66
CA VAL A 149 2.15 -0.80 2.28
C VAL A 149 1.84 0.68 2.29
N SER A 150 2.75 1.48 1.75
CA SER A 150 2.62 2.92 1.62
C SER A 150 2.95 3.33 0.18
N ILE A 151 1.92 3.70 -0.59
CA ILE A 151 2.06 4.16 -1.98
C ILE A 151 1.60 5.61 -2.05
N ARG A 152 2.55 6.51 -2.27
CA ARG A 152 2.38 7.96 -2.21
C ARG A 152 2.81 8.65 -3.50
N GLY A 153 2.18 9.77 -3.81
CA GLY A 153 2.43 10.56 -5.01
C GLY A 153 1.40 10.33 -6.11
N SER A 154 1.79 10.56 -7.36
CA SER A 154 0.89 10.61 -8.52
C SER A 154 1.12 9.46 -9.47
N TRP A 155 0.61 8.31 -9.06
CA TRP A 155 0.61 7.10 -9.88
C TRP A 155 -0.52 7.13 -10.90
N LEU A 156 -0.21 6.86 -12.16
CA LEU A 156 -1.22 6.73 -13.21
C LEU A 156 -2.04 5.45 -13.06
N ASP A 157 -1.39 4.38 -12.61
CA ASP A 157 -2.00 3.07 -12.39
C ASP A 157 -1.28 2.36 -11.24
N ILE A 158 -2.04 1.68 -10.39
CA ILE A 158 -1.52 0.91 -9.26
C ILE A 158 -2.18 -0.48 -9.28
N LYS A 159 -1.42 -1.50 -9.67
CA LYS A 159 -1.90 -2.88 -9.73
C LYS A 159 -1.48 -3.66 -8.49
N VAL A 160 -2.39 -3.73 -7.53
CA VAL A 160 -2.22 -4.43 -6.24
C VAL A 160 -3.41 -5.36 -5.96
N GLY A 161 -4.10 -5.82 -7.02
CA GLY A 161 -5.40 -6.48 -6.91
C GLY A 161 -5.41 -7.84 -6.19
N SER A 162 -4.23 -8.45 -6.01
CA SER A 162 -4.07 -9.72 -5.28
C SER A 162 -3.81 -9.52 -3.78
N LEU A 163 -3.55 -8.29 -3.34
CA LEU A 163 -3.17 -8.00 -1.95
C LEU A 163 -4.31 -8.40 -1.03
N LYS A 164 -4.03 -9.38 -0.15
CA LYS A 164 -5.01 -10.03 0.70
C LYS A 164 -4.88 -9.63 2.16
N THR A 165 -3.65 -9.53 2.63
CA THR A 165 -3.32 -9.25 4.02
C THR A 165 -2.26 -8.17 4.09
N VAL A 166 -2.48 -7.18 4.95
CA VAL A 166 -1.44 -6.25 5.39
C VAL A 166 -1.38 -6.29 6.92
N ASN A 167 -0.24 -6.63 7.51
CA ASN A 167 -0.19 -6.89 8.96
C ASN A 167 -0.24 -5.62 9.82
N LEU A 168 0.27 -4.52 9.30
CA LEU A 168 0.40 -3.23 9.95
C LEU A 168 -0.46 -2.20 9.21
N GLY A 169 0.14 -1.36 8.36
CA GLY A 169 -0.55 -0.26 7.70
C GLY A 169 -0.70 -0.40 6.20
N THR A 170 -1.82 0.09 5.69
CA THR A 170 -2.08 0.27 4.27
C THR A 170 -2.38 1.75 4.03
N GLN A 171 -1.54 2.45 3.27
CA GLN A 171 -1.62 3.88 3.01
C GLN A 171 -1.55 4.14 1.50
N PHE A 172 -2.56 4.80 0.96
CA PHE A 172 -2.59 5.27 -0.42
C PHE A 172 -2.84 6.77 -0.45
N CYS A 173 -1.87 7.54 -0.96
CA CYS A 173 -1.92 8.99 -0.90
C CYS A 173 -1.65 9.61 -2.26
N ALA A 174 -2.59 10.42 -2.75
CA ALA A 174 -2.37 11.32 -3.89
C ALA A 174 -1.62 12.59 -3.44
N SER A 175 -0.60 12.42 -2.59
CA SER A 175 0.35 13.43 -2.13
C SER A 175 1.59 12.72 -1.59
N GLN A 176 2.72 13.43 -1.48
CA GLN A 176 3.99 12.84 -1.04
C GLN A 176 4.04 12.58 0.47
N ASP A 177 3.29 13.35 1.26
CA ASP A 177 3.33 13.37 2.72
C ASP A 177 2.01 12.91 3.36
N CYS A 178 1.05 12.42 2.57
CA CYS A 178 -0.32 12.10 2.99
C CYS A 178 -1.03 13.26 3.71
N SER A 179 -0.52 14.50 3.56
CA SER A 179 -1.09 15.68 4.18
C SER A 179 -2.22 16.25 3.32
N ILE A 180 -3.32 16.61 3.98
CA ILE A 180 -4.41 17.40 3.37
C ILE A 180 -4.06 18.89 3.24
N TYR A 181 -2.94 19.33 3.85
CA TYR A 181 -2.49 20.74 3.88
C TYR A 181 -1.16 20.96 3.14
N GLY A 182 -0.69 19.95 2.40
CA GLY A 182 0.57 19.99 1.67
C GLY A 182 0.62 21.08 0.59
N PRO A 183 1.83 21.47 0.16
CA PRO A 183 2.02 22.56 -0.80
C PRO A 183 1.47 22.21 -2.19
N LYS A 184 0.28 22.74 -2.54
CA LYS A 184 -0.31 23.11 -3.86
C LYS A 184 -0.02 22.28 -5.14
N ARG A 185 0.75 21.19 -5.11
CA ARG A 185 0.88 20.29 -6.25
C ARG A 185 -0.45 19.56 -6.37
N HIS A 186 -1.18 19.90 -7.41
CA HIS A 186 -2.39 19.19 -7.77
C HIS A 186 -1.92 17.91 -8.42
N PHE A 187 -1.89 16.84 -7.64
CA PHE A 187 -1.70 15.51 -8.20
C PHE A 187 -3.01 15.08 -8.89
N PRO A 188 -2.96 14.34 -10.01
CA PRO A 188 -4.13 13.70 -10.57
C PRO A 188 -4.80 12.80 -9.54
N TYR A 189 -6.08 12.53 -9.76
CA TYR A 189 -6.82 11.67 -8.87
C TYR A 189 -6.30 10.24 -8.94
N ILE A 190 -6.17 9.60 -7.77
CA ILE A 190 -5.94 8.16 -7.69
C ILE A 190 -7.26 7.41 -7.51
N ASP A 191 -7.35 6.24 -8.14
CA ASP A 191 -8.37 5.23 -7.86
C ASP A 191 -7.68 4.09 -7.09
N VAL A 192 -8.21 3.73 -5.92
CA VAL A 192 -7.67 2.66 -5.08
C VAL A 192 -8.60 1.45 -5.17
N ASP A 193 -8.16 0.40 -5.84
CA ASP A 193 -8.92 -0.85 -5.97
C ASP A 193 -8.14 -2.03 -5.36
N LEU A 194 -8.67 -2.57 -4.26
CA LEU A 194 -8.10 -3.69 -3.53
C LEU A 194 -9.17 -4.79 -3.39
N PRO A 195 -9.55 -5.45 -4.51
CA PRO A 195 -10.65 -6.41 -4.56
C PRO A 195 -10.40 -7.70 -3.75
N SER A 196 -9.17 -7.95 -3.34
CA SER A 196 -8.77 -9.13 -2.57
C SER A 196 -8.42 -8.84 -1.11
N LEU A 197 -8.33 -7.57 -0.70
CA LEU A 197 -7.90 -7.23 0.65
C LEU A 197 -8.98 -7.67 1.64
N GLU A 198 -8.61 -8.55 2.58
CA GLU A 198 -9.49 -9.12 3.59
C GLU A 198 -9.24 -8.49 4.97
N LYS A 199 -7.98 -8.18 5.29
CA LYS A 199 -7.60 -7.65 6.60
C LYS A 199 -6.42 -6.69 6.53
N THR A 200 -6.48 -5.66 7.36
CA THR A 200 -5.37 -4.76 7.67
C THR A 200 -5.46 -4.27 9.12
N ASP A 201 -4.38 -3.78 9.73
CA ASP A 201 -4.47 -3.17 11.06
C ASP A 201 -4.81 -1.67 10.97
N TYR A 202 -4.31 -1.00 9.93
CA TYR A 202 -4.60 0.39 9.61
C TYR A 202 -4.85 0.59 8.12
N PHE A 203 -5.90 1.34 7.78
CA PHE A 203 -6.21 1.69 6.41
C PHE A 203 -6.32 3.21 6.27
N GLU A 204 -5.46 3.82 5.46
CA GLU A 204 -5.47 5.24 5.16
C GLU A 204 -5.54 5.50 3.66
N VAL A 205 -6.43 6.42 3.29
CA VAL A 205 -6.48 7.03 1.97
C VAL A 205 -6.45 8.54 2.12
N ALA A 206 -5.58 9.22 1.38
CA ALA A 206 -5.38 10.66 1.50
C ALA A 206 -5.18 11.40 0.16
N GLY A 207 -5.51 12.70 0.14
CA GLY A 207 -5.31 13.59 -1.01
C GLY A 207 -6.46 13.57 -2.02
N ALA A 208 -6.12 13.80 -3.29
CA ALA A 208 -7.04 13.71 -4.43
C ALA A 208 -7.39 12.25 -4.76
N VAL A 209 -8.26 11.62 -3.96
CA VAL A 209 -8.72 10.24 -4.19
C VAL A 209 -10.13 10.27 -4.80
N LYS A 210 -10.31 9.62 -5.95
CA LYS A 210 -11.58 9.58 -6.67
C LYS A 210 -12.47 8.43 -6.21
N SER A 211 -11.92 7.23 -6.06
CA SER A 211 -12.68 6.07 -5.58
C SER A 211 -11.81 5.13 -4.75
N VAL A 212 -12.46 4.45 -3.79
CA VAL A 212 -11.84 3.42 -2.96
C VAL A 212 -12.76 2.19 -2.91
N SER A 213 -12.30 1.10 -3.48
CA SER A 213 -13.01 -0.17 -3.58
C SER A 213 -12.28 -1.26 -2.80
N VAL A 214 -12.88 -1.70 -1.69
CA VAL A 214 -12.34 -2.75 -0.82
C VAL A 214 -13.42 -3.81 -0.52
N PRO A 215 -13.99 -4.47 -1.55
CA PRO A 215 -15.21 -5.27 -1.44
C PRO A 215 -15.10 -6.46 -0.48
N LYS A 216 -13.89 -7.01 -0.28
CA LYS A 216 -13.64 -8.14 0.61
C LYS A 216 -13.07 -7.75 1.97
N LEU A 217 -12.86 -6.45 2.24
CA LEU A 217 -12.27 -6.03 3.50
C LEU A 217 -13.26 -6.34 4.63
N GLU A 218 -12.84 -7.22 5.53
CA GLU A 218 -13.65 -7.75 6.61
C GLU A 218 -13.24 -7.15 7.96
N VAL A 219 -11.94 -6.92 8.14
CA VAL A 219 -11.36 -6.52 9.42
C VAL A 219 -10.34 -5.40 9.27
N VAL A 220 -10.51 -4.35 10.08
CA VAL A 220 -9.51 -3.30 10.30
C VAL A 220 -9.18 -3.24 11.79
N GLY A 221 -7.89 -3.29 12.15
CA GLY A 221 -7.42 -3.25 13.54
C GLY A 221 -7.47 -4.62 14.24
N TYR A 222 -6.94 -5.68 13.64
CA TYR A 222 -7.00 -7.03 14.22
C TYR A 222 -5.84 -7.37 15.16
N VAL A 223 -4.74 -6.61 15.12
CA VAL A 223 -3.58 -6.85 15.98
C VAL A 223 -3.92 -6.39 17.40
N VAL A 224 -3.47 -7.13 18.41
CA VAL A 224 -3.62 -6.68 19.80
C VAL A 224 -2.30 -6.05 20.21
N TRP A 225 -2.23 -4.72 20.16
CA TRP A 225 -1.05 -4.00 20.60
C TRP A 225 -0.95 -3.97 22.12
N PRO A 226 0.26 -4.14 22.69
CA PRO A 226 0.51 -3.84 24.10
C PRO A 226 0.12 -2.38 24.40
N SER A 227 -0.52 -2.13 25.54
CA SER A 227 -0.91 -0.78 25.96
C SER A 227 0.26 0.20 26.14
N SER A 228 1.50 -0.28 26.06
CA SER A 228 2.72 0.54 26.13
C SER A 228 3.12 1.17 24.81
N ASP A 229 2.61 0.68 23.68
CA ASP A 229 2.94 1.24 22.38
C ASP A 229 2.14 2.53 22.19
N TYR A 230 2.87 3.64 22.07
CA TYR A 230 2.30 4.98 22.21
C TYR A 230 1.48 5.42 20.98
N PHE A 231 1.51 4.65 19.89
CA PHE A 231 0.83 4.96 18.63
C PHE A 231 0.48 3.71 17.79
N PRO A 232 -0.30 2.73 18.29
CA PRO A 232 -0.90 1.77 17.38
C PRO A 232 -1.88 2.55 16.51
N ARG A 233 -1.44 2.89 15.29
CA ARG A 233 -2.34 3.34 14.24
C ARG A 233 -3.21 2.12 13.97
N GLN A 234 -4.36 2.07 14.61
CA GLN A 234 -5.41 1.12 14.30
C GLN A 234 -6.59 1.88 13.80
N GLY A 235 -7.18 1.38 12.73
CA GLY A 235 -8.44 1.90 12.26
C GLY A 235 -8.39 2.43 10.84
N LEU A 236 -9.40 3.25 10.52
CA LEU A 236 -9.71 3.69 9.18
C LEU A 236 -9.60 5.20 9.12
N ARG A 237 -8.67 5.71 8.30
CA ARG A 237 -8.48 7.13 8.07
C ARG A 237 -8.74 7.51 6.62
N ILE A 238 -9.54 8.54 6.43
CA ILE A 238 -9.92 9.06 5.12
C ILE A 238 -9.69 10.57 5.13
N ASN A 239 -8.71 11.02 4.35
CA ASN A 239 -8.18 12.38 4.36
C ASN A 239 -8.33 13.01 2.96
N ILE A 240 -9.50 13.51 2.60
CA ILE A 240 -9.76 13.90 1.20
C ILE A 240 -9.51 15.39 0.98
N GLU A 241 -8.79 15.71 -0.10
CA GLU A 241 -8.60 17.09 -0.56
C GLU A 241 -9.93 17.68 -1.08
N ASP A 242 -10.21 18.92 -0.68
CA ASP A 242 -11.38 19.67 -1.12
C ASP A 242 -11.19 20.17 -2.55
N THR A 243 -11.65 19.39 -3.52
CA THR A 243 -11.77 19.87 -4.90
C THR A 243 -13.24 19.93 -5.32
N LYS A 244 -13.56 20.87 -6.20
CA LYS A 244 -14.95 21.10 -6.68
C LYS A 244 -15.56 19.88 -7.37
N ASP A 245 -14.72 18.98 -7.85
CA ASP A 245 -15.09 17.82 -8.65
C ASP A 245 -14.87 16.50 -7.91
N ASN A 246 -14.30 16.50 -6.71
CA ASN A 246 -14.01 15.26 -6.00
C ASN A 246 -15.26 14.72 -5.30
N ARG A 247 -15.68 13.51 -5.68
CA ARG A 247 -16.68 12.74 -4.94
C ARG A 247 -16.03 11.44 -4.54
N LEU A 248 -15.61 11.33 -3.28
CA LEU A 248 -15.11 10.05 -2.78
C LEU A 248 -16.27 9.07 -2.65
N GLU A 249 -16.14 7.96 -3.36
CA GLU A 249 -16.92 6.74 -3.14
C GLU A 249 -16.05 5.74 -2.38
N PHE A 250 -16.33 5.53 -1.09
CA PHE A 250 -15.67 4.51 -0.28
C PHE A 250 -16.62 3.33 -0.06
N ASN A 251 -16.23 2.14 -0.53
CA ASN A 251 -17.05 0.95 -0.49
C ASN A 251 -16.35 -0.23 0.21
N ALA A 252 -16.81 -0.56 1.42
CA ALA A 252 -16.36 -1.69 2.24
C ALA A 252 -17.57 -2.49 2.76
N PRO A 253 -18.29 -3.21 1.90
CA PRO A 253 -19.57 -3.83 2.25
C PRO A 253 -19.44 -4.97 3.26
N ASN A 254 -18.30 -5.66 3.28
CA ASN A 254 -18.04 -6.80 4.17
C ASN A 254 -17.34 -6.42 5.48
N LEU A 255 -17.01 -5.13 5.68
CA LEU A 255 -16.31 -4.67 6.87
C LEU A 255 -17.24 -4.83 8.08
N HIS A 256 -16.86 -5.74 8.99
CA HIS A 256 -17.67 -6.07 10.15
C HIS A 256 -16.92 -5.92 11.48
N ILE A 257 -15.59 -5.81 11.44
CA ILE A 257 -14.75 -5.46 12.59
C ILE A 257 -13.93 -4.22 12.24
N LEU A 258 -14.06 -3.21 13.08
CA LEU A 258 -13.20 -2.02 13.09
C LEU A 258 -12.77 -1.80 14.54
N ASN A 259 -11.46 -1.76 14.79
CA ASN A 259 -10.87 -1.38 16.06
C ASN A 259 -9.98 -0.15 15.88
N GLY A 260 -9.76 0.60 16.96
CA GLY A 260 -8.94 1.82 16.94
C GLY A 260 -9.77 3.07 16.67
N SER A 261 -9.42 3.85 15.64
CA SER A 261 -10.14 5.06 15.25
C SER A 261 -10.85 4.94 13.91
N ILE A 262 -11.93 5.71 13.74
CA ILE A 262 -12.41 6.07 12.41
C ILE A 262 -12.31 7.57 12.27
N GLU A 263 -11.53 8.00 11.30
CA GLU A 263 -11.17 9.39 11.06
C GLU A 263 -11.55 9.75 9.63
N ALA A 264 -12.45 10.70 9.46
CA ALA A 264 -12.76 11.24 8.15
C ALA A 264 -12.62 12.76 8.15
N TYR A 265 -11.67 13.26 7.35
CA TYR A 265 -11.34 14.66 7.18
C TYR A 265 -11.48 15.07 5.70
N GLY A 266 -11.96 16.29 5.47
CA GLY A 266 -12.00 16.89 4.13
C GLY A 266 -13.00 18.04 4.00
N GLY A 267 -12.73 18.98 3.09
CA GLY A 267 -13.67 20.03 2.69
C GLY A 267 -13.53 21.44 3.30
N LEU A 268 -12.48 21.82 4.05
CA LEU A 268 -12.39 23.17 4.67
C LEU A 268 -11.93 24.23 3.67
N SER A 269 -12.87 24.84 2.95
CA SER A 269 -12.65 26.15 2.34
C SER A 269 -12.57 27.22 3.43
N ARG A 270 -11.36 27.60 3.83
CA ARG A 270 -11.08 28.76 4.72
C ARG A 270 -11.33 30.14 4.07
N SER A 271 -12.19 30.24 3.06
CA SER A 271 -12.50 31.52 2.41
C SER A 271 -13.94 31.62 1.90
N ALA A 272 -14.91 31.63 2.83
CA ALA A 272 -16.15 32.40 2.69
C ALA A 272 -16.96 32.45 4.02
N ILE A 273 -16.50 33.23 5.00
CA ILE A 273 -17.46 34.08 5.74
C ILE A 273 -17.41 35.42 5.02
N VAL A 274 -18.10 35.52 3.89
CA VAL A 274 -18.61 36.79 3.38
C VAL A 274 -20.13 36.67 3.50
N LEU A 275 -20.65 37.28 4.56
CA LEU A 275 -22.06 37.64 4.66
C LEU A 275 -22.32 38.72 3.62
N GLU A 276 -22.61 38.35 2.37
CA GLU A 276 -23.28 39.28 1.46
C GLU A 276 -24.50 38.62 0.81
N SER A 277 -25.64 39.15 1.22
CA SER A 277 -26.95 39.03 0.61
C SER A 277 -26.92 39.42 -0.86
N HIS A 278 -27.30 38.52 -1.78
CA HIS A 278 -28.38 38.67 -2.78
C HIS A 278 -28.40 37.49 -3.77
N PRO A 279 -29.55 37.22 -4.44
CA PRO A 279 -29.80 35.95 -5.11
C PRO A 279 -29.42 36.01 -6.59
N SER A 280 -28.49 35.16 -7.00
CA SER A 280 -28.43 34.69 -8.38
C SER A 280 -27.96 33.23 -8.42
N TRP A 281 -28.70 32.47 -9.21
CA TRP A 281 -28.70 31.05 -9.49
C TRP A 281 -27.31 30.48 -9.80
N ALA A 282 -26.60 30.03 -8.76
CA ALA A 282 -25.50 29.08 -8.92
C ALA A 282 -26.01 27.68 -8.60
N VAL A 283 -26.17 26.83 -9.61
CA VAL A 283 -26.30 25.38 -9.42
C VAL A 283 -24.94 24.90 -8.91
N ARG A 284 -24.77 24.91 -7.58
CA ARG A 284 -23.65 24.20 -6.93
C ARG A 284 -23.98 22.72 -7.03
N SER A 285 -23.23 21.99 -7.87
CA SER A 285 -23.24 20.52 -7.80
C SER A 285 -22.92 20.11 -6.37
N PRO A 286 -23.75 19.28 -5.72
CA PRO A 286 -23.45 18.82 -4.37
C PRO A 286 -22.28 17.85 -4.46
N ILE A 287 -21.10 18.31 -4.06
CA ILE A 287 -20.00 17.43 -3.65
C ILE A 287 -20.58 16.52 -2.55
N MET A 288 -20.46 15.22 -2.76
CA MET A 288 -21.07 14.21 -1.88
C MET A 288 -20.00 13.19 -1.52
N PHE A 289 -19.77 13.05 -0.22
CA PHE A 289 -19.00 11.95 0.33
C PHE A 289 -19.97 10.86 0.79
N SER A 290 -19.77 9.65 0.30
CA SER A 290 -20.56 8.48 0.69
C SER A 290 -19.66 7.44 1.33
N LEU A 291 -19.93 7.14 2.60
CA LEU A 291 -19.27 6.09 3.37
C LEU A 291 -20.27 4.98 3.65
N SER A 292 -20.02 3.81 3.04
CA SER A 292 -20.84 2.62 3.19
C SER A 292 -20.07 1.54 3.94
N LEU A 293 -20.48 1.28 5.19
CA LEU A 293 -19.92 0.26 6.09
C LEU A 293 -21.03 -0.75 6.42
N GLY A 294 -21.49 -1.47 5.40
CA GLY A 294 -22.78 -2.18 5.40
C GLY A 294 -22.93 -3.28 6.46
N SER A 295 -21.82 -3.87 6.90
CA SER A 295 -21.82 -5.02 7.82
C SER A 295 -21.19 -4.73 9.19
N LEU A 296 -20.91 -3.46 9.51
CA LEU A 296 -20.20 -3.10 10.72
C LEU A 296 -21.07 -3.40 11.94
N GLY A 297 -20.80 -4.50 12.66
CA GLY A 297 -21.58 -4.93 13.82
C GLY A 297 -20.90 -4.56 15.14
N LYS A 298 -19.61 -4.84 15.29
CA LYS A 298 -18.85 -4.59 16.53
C LYS A 298 -17.81 -3.50 16.31
N THR A 299 -17.82 -2.49 17.18
CA THR A 299 -16.81 -1.43 17.13
C THR A 299 -16.38 -1.07 18.54
N ASN A 300 -15.08 -1.13 18.81
CA ASN A 300 -14.46 -0.47 19.97
C ASN A 300 -13.77 0.81 19.51
N VAL A 301 -14.50 1.62 18.73
CA VAL A 301 -13.89 2.66 17.92
C VAL A 301 -14.15 4.02 18.54
N ARG A 302 -13.13 4.87 18.52
CA ARG A 302 -13.29 6.32 18.63
C ARG A 302 -13.58 6.86 17.24
N ALA A 303 -14.80 7.37 17.04
CA ALA A 303 -15.20 7.95 15.77
C ALA A 303 -15.06 9.48 15.79
N GLU A 304 -14.32 10.00 14.82
CA GLU A 304 -14.15 11.43 14.57
C GLU A 304 -14.47 11.73 13.11
N LEU A 305 -15.58 12.41 12.89
CA LEU A 305 -16.03 12.86 11.58
C LEU A 305 -16.00 14.39 11.56
N ASN A 306 -15.07 14.97 10.80
CA ASN A 306 -14.91 16.42 10.67
C ASN A 306 -14.91 16.83 9.20
N THR A 307 -16.08 17.25 8.72
CA THR A 307 -16.26 17.53 7.29
C THR A 307 -17.18 18.71 6.99
N ASP A 308 -16.73 19.54 6.05
CA ASP A 308 -17.45 20.70 5.56
C ASP A 308 -18.31 20.41 4.32
N ILE A 309 -18.17 19.19 3.77
CA ILE A 309 -18.98 18.65 2.68
C ILE A 309 -20.11 17.77 3.24
N PRO A 310 -21.26 17.69 2.55
CA PRO A 310 -22.34 16.79 2.94
C PRO A 310 -21.88 15.32 3.04
N LEU A 311 -21.92 14.78 4.26
CA LEU A 311 -21.66 13.37 4.55
C LEU A 311 -22.93 12.53 4.46
N SER A 312 -22.87 11.42 3.71
CA SER A 312 -23.84 10.32 3.83
C SER A 312 -23.15 9.11 4.44
N PHE A 313 -23.66 8.65 5.59
CA PHE A 313 -23.11 7.53 6.34
C PHE A 313 -24.16 6.41 6.44
N TYR A 314 -23.81 5.22 5.98
CA TYR A 314 -24.69 4.05 6.00
C TYR A 314 -24.01 2.92 6.78
N SER A 315 -24.41 2.76 8.05
CA SER A 315 -23.92 1.69 8.93
C SER A 315 -24.81 1.48 10.15
N THR A 316 -24.71 0.32 10.80
CA THR A 316 -25.40 -0.01 12.06
C THR A 316 -24.38 -0.13 13.19
N ILE A 317 -24.02 0.97 13.86
CA ILE A 317 -23.03 0.92 14.95
C ILE A 317 -23.71 0.40 16.23
N GLU A 318 -23.42 -0.83 16.65
CA GLU A 318 -23.98 -1.39 17.89
C GLU A 318 -23.27 -0.89 19.16
N THR A 319 -21.97 -0.63 19.07
CA THR A 319 -21.09 -0.23 20.18
C THR A 319 -20.07 0.79 19.69
N ALA A 320 -19.75 1.80 20.51
CA ALA A 320 -18.70 2.79 20.25
C ALA A 320 -18.14 3.31 21.59
N GLN A 321 -16.84 3.58 21.68
CA GLN A 321 -16.23 4.15 22.89
C GLN A 321 -16.51 5.65 22.98
N GLU A 322 -16.32 6.36 21.88
CA GLU A 322 -16.57 7.79 21.73
C GLU A 322 -17.04 8.04 20.30
N PHE A 323 -18.04 8.91 20.13
CA PHE A 323 -18.59 9.21 18.82
C PHE A 323 -18.78 10.72 18.67
N ASN A 324 -17.90 11.34 17.90
CA ASN A 324 -17.93 12.77 17.66
C ASN A 324 -18.16 13.09 16.18
N ILE A 325 -19.11 13.99 15.94
CA ILE A 325 -19.41 14.50 14.61
C ILE A 325 -19.42 16.03 14.65
N TRP A 326 -18.67 16.64 13.75
CA TRP A 326 -18.69 18.07 13.51
C TRP A 326 -18.76 18.37 12.01
N GLY A 327 -19.56 19.37 11.64
CA GLY A 327 -19.68 19.82 10.24
C GLY A 327 -21.11 19.81 9.67
N LYS A 328 -21.22 19.82 8.34
CA LYS A 328 -22.51 19.91 7.64
C LYS A 328 -23.11 18.53 7.37
N LEU A 329 -24.07 18.11 8.19
CA LEU A 329 -24.80 16.86 8.00
C LEU A 329 -26.00 17.03 7.07
N ARG A 330 -26.18 16.07 6.15
CA ARG A 330 -27.38 16.01 5.30
C ARG A 330 -28.29 14.90 5.80
N ARG A 331 -29.55 15.24 6.08
CA ARG A 331 -30.58 14.27 6.43
C ARG A 331 -31.00 13.51 5.17
N TYR A 332 -30.89 12.18 5.17
CA TYR A 332 -31.54 11.35 4.16
C TYR A 332 -33.06 11.38 4.40
N VAL A 333 -33.81 11.76 3.38
CA VAL A 333 -35.27 11.66 3.38
C VAL A 333 -35.61 10.48 2.49
N ALA A 334 -35.99 9.35 3.09
CA ALA A 334 -36.51 8.21 2.34
C ALA A 334 -37.76 8.68 1.61
N THR A 335 -37.71 8.74 0.28
CA THR A 335 -38.90 8.92 -0.55
C THR A 335 -39.65 7.59 -0.53
N SER A 336 -40.75 7.56 0.21
CA SER A 336 -41.68 6.43 0.33
C SER A 336 -42.41 6.12 -0.96
#